data_AF-A0A971ED11-F1
#
_entry.id   AF-A0A971ED11-F1
#
_cell.length_a   1.000
_cell.length_b   1.000
_cell.length_c   1.000
_cell.angle_alpha   90.00
_cell.angle_beta   90.00
_cell.angle_gamma   90.00
#
_symmetry.space_group_name_H-M   'P 1'
#
loop_
_entity.id
_entity.type
_entity.pdbx_description
1 polymer ?
#
loop_
_entity_poly.entity_id
_entity_poly.type
_entity_poly.pdbx_seq_one_letter_code
_entity_poly.pdbx_strand_id
1 'polypeptide(L)'
;MQNEITASIPLLDASGYITQEGWARHPYWIYDRSKIHAPWWRIKEWDYFAILSQDKQYGLTLTMSDLGYAGVNATLKLGQMLAKK
;
A
#
# COMPACT_ATOMS: atom_id res chain seq x y z
N MET A 1 5.98 -5.05 22.77
CA MET A 1 5.13 -6.12 22.21
C MET A 1 4.33 -5.50 21.08
N GLN A 2 4.34 -6.05 19.87
CA GLN A 2 3.58 -5.51 18.73
C GLN A 2 2.15 -6.09 18.72
N ASN A 3 1.17 -5.29 18.30
CA ASN A 3 -0.25 -5.67 18.25
C ASN A 3 -0.61 -6.25 16.87
N GLU A 4 -1.17 -7.46 16.81
CA GLU A 4 -1.66 -8.06 15.57
C GLU A 4 -3.17 -7.80 15.41
N ILE A 5 -3.58 -7.23 14.28
CA ILE A 5 -5.00 -7.12 13.89
C ILE A 5 -5.42 -8.41 13.22
N THR A 6 -6.52 -8.99 13.70
CA THR A 6 -7.03 -10.31 13.27
C THR A 6 -8.47 -10.25 12.74
N ALA A 7 -9.10 -9.07 12.75
CA ALA A 7 -10.46 -8.84 12.28
C ALA A 7 -10.58 -7.50 11.55
N SER A 8 -11.53 -7.40 10.62
CA SER A 8 -11.76 -6.18 9.85
C SER A 8 -12.19 -5.00 10.74
N ILE A 9 -11.52 -3.86 10.57
CA ILE A 9 -11.75 -2.63 11.32
C ILE A 9 -11.66 -1.43 10.37
N PRO A 10 -12.37 -0.31 10.61
CA PRO A 10 -12.15 0.91 9.83
C PRO A 10 -10.72 1.40 10.00
N LEU A 11 -10.04 1.87 8.94
CA LEU A 11 -8.71 2.47 9.07
C LEU A 11 -8.76 3.75 9.91
N LEU A 12 -9.71 4.61 9.56
CA LEU A 12 -9.88 5.94 10.16
C LEU A 12 -11.21 6.02 10.92
N ASP A 13 -11.17 6.70 12.05
CA ASP A 13 -12.36 7.12 12.79
C ASP A 13 -13.05 8.34 12.13
N ALA A 14 -14.11 8.85 12.76
CA ALA A 14 -14.85 10.01 12.25
C ALA A 14 -14.05 11.33 12.30
N SER A 15 -12.99 11.38 13.08
CA SER A 15 -12.08 12.53 13.20
C SER A 15 -10.86 12.40 12.28
N GLY A 16 -10.73 11.30 11.53
CA GLY A 16 -9.64 11.04 10.60
C GLY A 16 -8.37 10.50 11.25
N TYR A 17 -8.46 9.94 12.46
CA TYR A 17 -7.34 9.30 13.15
C TYR A 17 -7.36 7.78 12.98
N ILE A 18 -6.19 7.15 13.07
CA ILE A 18 -6.05 5.70 13.02
C ILE A 18 -6.83 5.08 14.19
N THR A 19 -7.74 4.15 13.88
CA THR A 19 -8.57 3.49 14.91
C THR A 19 -7.77 2.58 15.83
N GLN A 20 -6.83 1.82 15.26
CA GLN A 20 -5.99 0.87 15.98
C GLN A 20 -4.67 0.66 15.23
N GLU A 21 -3.55 0.91 15.94
CA GLU A 21 -2.20 0.65 15.45
C GLU A 21 -1.85 -0.84 15.61
N GLY A 22 -1.07 -1.36 14.66
CA GLY A 22 -0.62 -2.76 14.67
C GLY A 22 -0.09 -3.23 13.32
N TRP A 23 0.00 -4.54 13.17
CA TRP A 23 0.30 -5.22 11.91
C TRP A 23 -0.78 -6.29 11.62
N ALA A 24 -0.92 -6.72 10.37
CA ALA A 24 -1.89 -7.76 10.00
C ALA A 24 -1.32 -8.69 8.93
N ARG A 25 -1.80 -9.93 8.92
CA ARG A 25 -1.53 -10.92 7.85
C ARG A 25 -2.45 -10.77 6.63
N HIS A 26 -3.56 -10.05 6.80
CA HIS A 26 -4.58 -9.80 5.78
C HIS A 26 -4.98 -8.31 5.79
N PRO A 27 -5.57 -7.78 4.72
CA PRO A 27 -6.00 -6.38 4.65
C PRO A 27 -7.25 -6.13 5.52
N TYR A 28 -7.06 -6.04 6.83
CA TYR A 28 -8.15 -5.84 7.78
C TYR A 28 -8.57 -4.38 7.96
N TRP A 29 -7.69 -3.42 7.70
CA TRP A 29 -8.06 -2.01 7.74
C TRP A 29 -8.88 -1.66 6.50
N ILE A 30 -10.15 -1.32 6.72
CA ILE A 30 -11.07 -0.84 5.69
C ILE A 30 -10.80 0.64 5.48
N TYR A 31 -10.19 0.96 4.35
CA TYR A 31 -9.91 2.32 3.92
C TYR A 31 -11.19 3.01 3.41
N ASP A 32 -11.38 4.27 3.80
CA ASP A 32 -12.43 5.15 3.30
C ASP A 32 -11.86 6.56 3.13
N ARG A 33 -11.70 6.97 1.86
CA ARG A 33 -11.12 8.28 1.50
C ARG A 33 -11.90 9.46 2.08
N SER A 34 -13.21 9.31 2.29
CA SER A 34 -14.06 10.39 2.83
C SER A 34 -13.75 10.73 4.29
N LYS A 35 -13.09 9.83 5.02
CA LYS A 35 -12.69 10.03 6.42
C LYS A 35 -11.34 10.74 6.57
N ILE A 36 -10.67 11.09 5.47
CA ILE A 36 -9.44 11.86 5.52
C ILE A 36 -9.79 13.33 5.74
N HIS A 37 -9.31 13.91 6.85
CA HIS A 37 -9.57 15.31 7.20
C HIS A 37 -8.83 16.32 6.30
N ALA A 38 -7.78 15.89 5.60
CA ALA A 38 -7.01 16.76 4.72
C ALA A 38 -7.78 17.13 3.43
N PRO A 39 -7.58 18.34 2.87
CA PRO A 39 -8.18 18.70 1.59
C PRO A 39 -7.67 17.85 0.44
N TRP A 40 -8.47 17.69 -0.62
CA TRP A 40 -8.25 16.72 -1.70
C TRP A 40 -6.87 16.81 -2.37
N TRP A 41 -6.30 18.02 -2.55
CA TRP A 41 -4.99 18.21 -3.18
C TRP A 41 -3.80 17.75 -2.30
N ARG A 42 -4.05 17.53 -1.00
CA ARG A 42 -3.07 16.98 -0.04
C ARG A 42 -3.19 15.47 0.16
N ILE A 43 -4.24 14.83 -0.36
CA ILE A 43 -4.40 13.37 -0.26
C ILE A 43 -3.52 12.72 -1.31
N LYS A 44 -2.65 11.80 -0.88
CA LYS A 44 -1.77 11.01 -1.73
C LYS A 44 -2.06 9.54 -1.46
N GLU A 45 -2.43 8.81 -2.50
CA GLU A 45 -2.70 7.38 -2.45
C GLU A 45 -1.75 6.67 -3.40
N TRP A 46 -1.31 5.48 -3.02
CA TRP A 46 -0.44 4.67 -3.84
C TRP A 46 -0.72 3.18 -3.64
N ASP A 47 -0.67 2.43 -4.73
CA ASP A 47 -0.68 0.98 -4.73
C ASP A 47 0.64 0.47 -5.30
N TYR A 48 1.16 -0.59 -4.68
CA TYR A 48 2.38 -1.25 -5.11
C TYR A 48 2.10 -2.71 -5.42
N PHE A 49 2.41 -3.10 -6.66
CA PHE A 49 2.26 -4.46 -7.15
C PHE A 49 3.62 -5.02 -7.53
N ALA A 50 3.87 -6.26 -7.17
CA ALA A 50 5.06 -7.01 -7.57
C ALA A 50 4.67 -8.39 -8.08
N ILE A 51 5.08 -8.69 -9.31
CA ILE A 51 4.96 -10.00 -9.94
C ILE A 51 6.38 -10.54 -10.06
N LEU A 52 6.70 -11.57 -9.27
CA LEU A 52 8.04 -12.14 -9.20
C LEU A 52 8.00 -13.57 -9.74
N SER A 53 8.91 -13.90 -10.66
CA SER A 53 9.16 -15.26 -11.10
C SER A 53 10.52 -15.71 -10.59
N GLN A 54 10.50 -16.56 -9.56
CA GLN A 54 11.72 -17.14 -9.02
C GLN A 54 12.40 -18.04 -10.05
N ASP A 55 11.68 -18.95 -10.69
CA ASP A 55 12.28 -19.91 -11.65
C ASP A 55 12.96 -19.22 -12.82
N LYS A 56 12.34 -18.15 -13.33
CA LYS A 56 12.82 -17.42 -14.50
C LYS A 56 13.67 -16.20 -14.13
N GLN A 57 13.93 -15.98 -12.84
CA GLN A 57 14.81 -14.94 -12.29
C GLN A 57 14.49 -13.52 -12.82
N TYR A 58 13.20 -13.22 -12.96
CA TYR A 58 12.73 -11.89 -13.35
C TYR A 58 11.58 -11.42 -12.46
N GLY A 59 11.45 -10.11 -12.36
CA GLY A 59 10.33 -9.48 -11.68
C GLY A 59 9.80 -8.29 -12.47
N LEU A 60 8.53 -7.99 -12.26
CA LEU A 60 7.91 -6.75 -12.66
C LEU A 60 7.32 -6.10 -11.41
N THR A 61 7.60 -4.82 -11.23
CA THR A 61 6.98 -4.01 -10.19
C THR A 61 6.25 -2.86 -10.85
N LEU A 62 5.10 -2.49 -10.28
CA LEU A 62 4.27 -1.39 -10.70
C LEU A 62 3.87 -0.62 -9.46
N THR A 63 4.18 0.68 -9.45
CA THR A 63 3.63 1.64 -8.51
C THR A 63 2.63 2.50 -9.26
N MET A 64 1.40 2.57 -8.75
CA MET A 64 0.40 3.52 -9.21
C MET A 64 0.13 4.50 -8.09
N SER A 65 0.06 5.80 -8.39
CA SER A 65 -0.21 6.81 -7.37
C SER A 65 -1.15 7.90 -7.87
N ASP A 66 -2.06 8.30 -7.00
CA ASP A 66 -2.93 9.46 -7.13
C ASP A 66 -2.44 10.55 -6.18
N LEU A 67 -1.95 11.66 -6.72
CA LEU A 67 -1.52 12.83 -5.95
C LEU A 67 -2.66 13.82 -5.69
N GLY A 68 -3.90 13.48 -6.02
CA GLY A 68 -5.07 14.35 -5.97
C GLY A 68 -5.18 15.28 -7.18
N TYR A 69 -4.07 15.75 -7.73
CA TYR A 69 -4.03 16.61 -8.93
C TYR A 69 -3.27 16.01 -10.12
N ALA A 70 -2.55 14.91 -9.91
CA ALA A 70 -1.78 14.23 -10.94
C ALA A 70 -1.66 12.74 -10.61
N GLY A 71 -1.69 11.89 -11.63
CA GLY A 71 -1.36 10.48 -11.50
C GLY A 71 0.10 10.23 -11.85
N VAL A 72 0.81 9.45 -11.03
CA VAL A 72 2.18 9.00 -11.34
C VAL A 72 2.23 7.48 -11.32
N ASN A 73 2.74 6.90 -12.41
CA ASN A 73 2.96 5.47 -12.53
C ASN A 73 4.44 5.20 -12.77
N ALA A 74 4.97 4.20 -12.07
CA ALA A 74 6.34 3.73 -12.26
C ALA A 74 6.33 2.22 -12.44
N THR A 75 6.89 1.75 -13.55
CA THR A 75 7.13 0.32 -13.77
C THR A 75 8.63 0.07 -13.75
N LEU A 76 9.02 -1.00 -13.07
CA LEU A 76 10.41 -1.44 -13.04
C LEU A 76 10.48 -2.92 -13.36
N LYS A 77 11.23 -3.25 -14.40
CA LYS A 77 11.65 -4.61 -14.71
C LYS A 77 12.88 -4.94 -13.88
N LEU A 78 12.76 -5.95 -13.03
CA LEU A 78 13.89 -6.55 -12.33
C LEU A 78 14.47 -7.64 -13.25
N GLY A 79 15.60 -7.34 -13.88
CA GLY A 79 16.38 -8.29 -14.67
C GLY A 79 17.52 -8.87 -13.85
N GLN A 80 17.68 -10.20 -13.90
CA GLN A 80 18.62 -11.00 -13.09
C GLN A 80 18.61 -10.54 -11.62
N MET A 81 17.64 -11.05 -10.85
CA MET A 81 17.84 -11.13 -9.41
C MET A 81 19.13 -11.92 -9.19
N LEU A 82 20.24 -11.24 -8.93
CA LEU A 82 21.49 -11.87 -8.55
C LEU A 82 21.17 -12.65 -7.28
N ALA A 83 20.91 -13.95 -7.45
CA ALA A 83 21.04 -14.93 -6.40
C ALA A 83 22.52 -14.90 -5.99
N LYS A 84 22.88 -13.96 -5.12
CA LYS A 84 24.04 -14.13 -4.27
C LYS A 84 23.72 -15.36 -3.43
N LYS A 85 24.44 -16.44 -3.75
CA LYS A 85 24.59 -17.65 -2.95
C LYS A 85 24.73 -17.31 -1.46
#